data_AF-J6H4G5-F1
#
_entry.id   AF-J6H4G5-F1
#
_cell.length_a   1.000
_cell.length_b   1.000
_cell.length_c   1.000
_cell.angle_alpha   90.00
_cell.angle_beta   90.00
_cell.angle_gamma   90.00
#
_symmetry.space_group_name_H-M   'P 1'
#
loop_
_entity.id
_entity.type
_entity.pdbx_description
1 polymer ?
#
loop_
_entity_poly.entity_id
_entity_poly.type
_entity_poly.pdbx_seq_one_letter_code
_entity_poly.pdbx_strand_id
1 'polypeptide(L)'
;MEEIHGAVNIKAPVEVVQVALKGLLGYKGIETPESYSFDRYRIKQFTKTPEGKNLSNLLINFKTLELDLASTSSETTELNYKFETRGLKSPIPIMLLSESAILLVIGIIVQLMTPIFAISVISYVFAILLAVLVFAVFVPSGGKLEKNLHKMFLPRLDKYIDIVKDHLNEQP
;
A
#
# COMPACT_ATOMS: atom_id res chain seq x y z
N MET A 1 13.30 -2.83 -4.92
CA MET A 1 11.89 -2.50 -4.61
C MET A 1 11.11 -3.70 -5.06
N GLU A 2 10.19 -4.19 -4.24
CA GLU A 2 9.38 -5.36 -4.58
C GLU A 2 8.21 -4.89 -5.43
N GLU A 3 8.09 -5.45 -6.63
CA GLU A 3 6.95 -5.29 -7.53
C GLU A 3 6.09 -6.53 -7.39
N ILE A 4 4.80 -6.33 -7.15
CA ILE A 4 3.86 -7.42 -6.87
C ILE A 4 2.75 -7.34 -7.87
N HIS A 5 2.46 -8.49 -8.45
CA HIS A 5 1.39 -8.69 -9.41
C HIS A 5 0.42 -9.71 -8.82
N GLY A 6 -0.86 -9.44 -8.99
CA GLY A 6 -1.88 -10.43 -8.73
C GLY A 6 -3.12 -10.15 -9.55
N ALA A 7 -4.00 -11.12 -9.56
CA ALA A 7 -5.24 -11.10 -10.32
C ALA A 7 -6.38 -11.59 -9.44
N VAL A 8 -7.52 -10.91 -9.52
CA VAL A 8 -8.74 -11.30 -8.81
C VAL A 8 -9.87 -11.41 -9.81
N ASN A 9 -10.55 -12.55 -9.79
CA ASN A 9 -11.76 -12.74 -10.58
C ASN A 9 -12.97 -12.13 -9.89
N ILE A 10 -13.62 -11.19 -10.58
CA ILE A 10 -14.82 -10.49 -10.14
C ILE A 10 -16.02 -11.06 -10.89
N LYS A 11 -17.07 -11.43 -10.17
CA LYS A 11 -18.34 -11.93 -10.73
C LYS A 11 -19.25 -10.80 -11.19
N ALA A 12 -18.78 -10.02 -12.16
CA ALA A 12 -19.55 -8.99 -12.83
C ALA A 12 -19.02 -8.73 -14.25
N PRO A 13 -19.87 -8.27 -15.18
CA PRO A 13 -19.45 -7.79 -16.50
C PRO A 13 -18.48 -6.60 -16.40
N VAL A 14 -17.59 -6.46 -17.39
CA VAL A 14 -16.51 -5.47 -17.36
C VAL A 14 -17.04 -4.04 -17.27
N GLU A 15 -18.16 -3.75 -17.92
CA GLU A 15 -18.80 -2.44 -17.92
C GLU A 15 -19.28 -2.05 -16.51
N VAL A 16 -19.81 -3.01 -15.76
CA VAL A 16 -20.26 -2.81 -14.38
C VAL A 16 -19.07 -2.56 -13.47
N VAL A 17 -18.00 -3.35 -13.62
CA VAL A 17 -16.77 -3.21 -12.82
C VAL A 17 -16.07 -1.88 -13.11
N GLN A 18 -16.05 -1.46 -14.38
CA GLN A 18 -15.53 -0.17 -14.82
C GLN A 18 -16.24 1.00 -14.13
N VAL A 19 -17.59 0.99 -14.12
CA VAL A 19 -18.38 2.04 -13.46
C VAL A 19 -18.18 2.02 -11.94
N ALA A 20 -18.15 0.82 -11.34
CA ALA A 20 -17.90 0.65 -9.91
C ALA A 20 -16.52 1.17 -9.49
N LEU A 21 -15.46 0.83 -10.24
CA LEU A 21 -14.10 1.33 -10.01
C LEU A 21 -14.04 2.85 -10.18
N LYS A 22 -14.66 3.40 -11.22
CA LYS A 22 -14.75 4.85 -11.42
C LYS A 22 -15.37 5.55 -10.21
N GLY A 23 -16.47 4.99 -9.68
CA GLY A 23 -17.15 5.50 -8.48
C GLY A 23 -16.30 5.40 -7.22
N LEU A 24 -15.72 4.24 -6.95
CA LEU A 24 -14.85 3.99 -5.80
C LEU A 24 -13.61 4.89 -5.80
N LEU A 25 -13.00 5.06 -6.97
CA LEU A 25 -11.80 5.87 -7.17
C LEU A 25 -12.09 7.37 -7.29
N GLY A 26 -13.38 7.77 -7.31
CA GLY A 26 -13.80 9.17 -7.43
C GLY A 26 -13.29 9.84 -8.71
N TYR A 27 -13.15 9.08 -9.80
CA TYR A 27 -12.62 9.59 -11.06
C TYR A 27 -13.65 10.49 -11.74
N LYS A 28 -13.27 11.75 -12.00
CA LYS A 28 -14.17 12.80 -12.51
C LYS A 28 -14.30 12.84 -14.04
N GLY A 29 -13.64 11.94 -14.77
CA GLY A 29 -13.73 11.88 -16.23
C GLY A 29 -15.07 11.30 -16.70
N ILE A 30 -15.46 11.57 -17.95
CA ILE A 30 -16.65 10.95 -18.57
C ILE A 30 -16.35 9.49 -18.93
N GLU A 31 -15.10 9.21 -19.33
CA GLU A 31 -14.63 7.88 -19.69
C GLU A 31 -14.54 6.93 -18.49
N THR A 32 -14.76 5.64 -18.77
CA THR A 32 -14.52 4.50 -17.88
C THR A 32 -13.30 3.73 -18.39
N PRO A 33 -12.08 4.11 -18.00
CA PRO A 33 -10.88 3.47 -18.52
C PRO A 33 -10.78 2.02 -18.04
N GLU A 34 -10.21 1.16 -18.89
CA GLU A 34 -9.88 -0.23 -18.56
C GLU A 34 -8.65 -0.33 -17.64
N SER A 35 -7.85 0.73 -17.57
CA SER A 35 -6.64 0.81 -16.76
C SER A 35 -6.62 2.07 -15.90
N TYR A 36 -6.29 1.91 -14.62
CA TYR A 36 -6.09 2.99 -13.67
C TYR A 36 -4.67 2.94 -13.10
N SER A 37 -3.87 3.96 -13.39
CA SER A 37 -2.56 4.15 -12.75
C SER A 37 -2.59 5.27 -11.72
N PHE A 38 -2.14 4.93 -10.52
CA PHE A 38 -2.00 5.79 -9.35
C PHE A 38 -0.52 5.95 -9.02
N ASP A 39 0.03 7.09 -9.42
CA ASP A 39 1.32 7.54 -8.94
C ASP A 39 1.21 8.18 -7.54
N ARG A 40 2.35 8.55 -6.96
CA ARG A 40 2.41 9.20 -5.64
C ARG A 40 1.51 10.43 -5.53
N TYR A 41 1.38 11.21 -6.60
CA TYR A 41 0.59 12.43 -6.59
C TYR A 41 -0.91 12.12 -6.57
N ARG A 42 -1.35 11.21 -7.43
CA ARG A 42 -2.74 10.73 -7.49
C ARG A 42 -3.14 10.00 -6.21
N ILE A 43 -2.27 9.17 -5.63
CA ILE A 43 -2.50 8.56 -4.31
C ILE A 43 -2.75 9.65 -3.27
N LYS A 44 -1.88 10.67 -3.18
CA LYS A 44 -2.06 11.77 -2.24
C LYS A 44 -3.36 12.54 -2.45
N GLN A 45 -3.77 12.76 -3.69
CA GLN A 45 -5.05 13.41 -3.99
C GLN A 45 -6.23 12.53 -3.60
N PHE A 46 -6.19 11.25 -3.94
CA PHE A 46 -7.25 10.31 -3.61
C PHE A 46 -7.40 10.16 -2.10
N THR A 47 -6.30 10.08 -1.32
CA THR A 47 -6.38 10.04 0.16
C THR A 47 -7.07 11.23 0.83
N LYS A 48 -7.37 12.31 0.08
CA LYS A 48 -8.17 13.45 0.57
C LYS A 48 -9.68 13.23 0.42
N THR A 49 -10.13 12.31 -0.44
CA THR A 49 -11.55 11.96 -0.62
C THR A 49 -12.04 11.12 0.57
N PRO A 50 -13.36 11.04 0.83
CA PRO A 50 -13.89 10.19 1.90
C PRO A 50 -13.47 8.72 1.75
N GLU A 51 -13.56 8.16 0.54
CA GLU A 51 -13.13 6.79 0.26
C GLU A 51 -11.61 6.62 0.37
N GLY A 52 -10.83 7.56 -0.16
CA GLY A 52 -9.39 7.49 -0.06
C GLY A 52 -8.86 7.68 1.35
N LYS A 53 -9.57 8.37 2.26
CA LYS A 53 -9.23 8.40 3.70
C LYS A 53 -9.37 7.02 4.32
N ASN A 54 -10.41 6.28 3.98
CA ASN A 54 -10.61 4.91 4.45
C ASN A 54 -9.54 3.94 3.92
N LEU A 55 -9.10 4.15 2.69
CA LEU A 55 -8.04 3.35 2.05
C LEU A 55 -6.63 3.94 2.28
N SER A 56 -6.50 5.05 3.01
CA SER A 56 -5.24 5.79 3.13
C SER A 56 -4.14 4.93 3.72
N ASN A 57 -4.43 4.18 4.79
CA ASN A 57 -3.49 3.27 5.44
C ASN A 57 -2.91 2.20 4.52
N LEU A 58 -3.65 1.83 3.46
CA LEU A 58 -3.19 0.91 2.44
C LEU A 58 -2.39 1.66 1.37
N LEU A 59 -2.96 2.72 0.82
CA LEU A 59 -2.43 3.42 -0.35
C LEU A 59 -1.13 4.18 -0.05
N ILE A 60 -0.93 4.68 1.16
CA ILE A 60 0.32 5.39 1.54
C ILE A 60 1.57 4.51 1.47
N ASN A 61 1.39 3.19 1.46
CA ASN A 61 2.48 2.21 1.37
C ASN A 61 2.84 1.86 -0.07
N PHE A 62 2.05 2.32 -1.04
CA PHE A 62 2.35 2.16 -2.45
C PHE A 62 3.15 3.35 -2.97
N LYS A 63 4.13 3.05 -3.80
CA LYS A 63 4.83 4.04 -4.63
C LYS A 63 4.05 4.26 -5.92
N THR A 64 3.60 3.17 -6.54
CA THR A 64 2.70 3.12 -7.68
C THR A 64 1.69 2.00 -7.46
N LEU A 65 0.46 2.19 -7.94
CA LEU A 65 -0.59 1.18 -8.00
C LEU A 65 -1.24 1.26 -9.38
N GLU A 66 -1.25 0.15 -10.10
CA GLU A 66 -1.89 -0.04 -11.40
C GLU A 66 -2.99 -1.08 -11.25
N LEU A 67 -4.14 -0.79 -11.84
CA LEU A 67 -5.33 -1.63 -11.84
C LEU A 67 -5.79 -1.77 -13.29
N ASP A 68 -5.68 -2.96 -13.85
CA ASP A 68 -6.06 -3.27 -15.22
C ASP A 68 -7.22 -4.26 -15.23
N LEU A 69 -8.24 -3.97 -16.03
CA LEU A 69 -9.40 -4.82 -16.22
C LEU A 69 -9.22 -5.65 -17.48
N ALA A 70 -9.38 -6.96 -17.35
CA ALA A 70 -9.45 -7.88 -18.48
C ALA A 70 -10.81 -8.59 -18.47
N SER A 71 -11.55 -8.52 -19.58
CA SER A 71 -12.78 -9.30 -19.72
C SER A 71 -12.43 -10.76 -19.96
N THR A 72 -12.79 -11.63 -19.02
CA THR A 72 -12.56 -13.09 -19.13
C THR A 72 -13.80 -13.78 -19.70
N SER A 73 -15.00 -13.29 -19.40
CA SER A 73 -16.27 -13.77 -19.96
C SER A 73 -17.34 -12.67 -19.90
N SER A 74 -18.52 -12.92 -20.47
CA SER A 74 -19.66 -11.99 -20.41
C SER A 74 -20.14 -11.70 -18.98
N GLU A 75 -19.82 -12.55 -18.01
CA GLU A 75 -20.28 -12.43 -16.62
C GLU A 75 -19.14 -12.22 -15.61
N THR A 76 -17.88 -12.33 -16.05
CA THR A 76 -16.72 -12.27 -15.16
C THR A 76 -15.62 -11.39 -15.72
N THR A 77 -15.09 -10.55 -14.85
CA THR A 77 -13.98 -9.64 -15.15
C THR A 77 -12.80 -9.98 -14.26
N GLU A 78 -11.63 -10.10 -14.83
CA GLU A 78 -10.38 -10.24 -14.09
C GLU A 78 -9.82 -8.83 -13.81
N LEU A 79 -9.61 -8.52 -12.53
CA LEU A 79 -8.93 -7.33 -12.08
C LEU A 79 -7.47 -7.69 -11.81
N ASN A 80 -6.60 -7.31 -12.73
CA ASN A 80 -5.16 -7.39 -12.56
C ASN A 80 -4.70 -6.16 -11.75
N TYR A 81 -3.95 -6.38 -10.68
CA TYR A 81 -3.33 -5.31 -9.93
C TYR A 81 -1.81 -5.48 -9.92
N LYS A 82 -1.13 -4.34 -10.02
CA LYS A 82 0.31 -4.24 -9.90
C LYS A 82 0.66 -3.11 -8.96
N PHE A 83 1.49 -3.36 -7.96
CA PHE A 83 1.94 -2.29 -7.07
C PHE A 83 3.41 -2.40 -6.71
N GLU A 84 4.04 -1.23 -6.58
CA GLU A 84 5.39 -1.12 -6.05
C GLU A 84 5.34 -0.64 -4.59
N THR A 85 6.08 -1.30 -3.72
CA THR A 85 6.12 -0.92 -2.31
C THR A 85 7.01 0.29 -2.07
N ARG A 86 6.53 1.18 -1.20
CA ARG A 86 7.27 2.32 -0.68
C ARG A 86 8.25 1.82 0.38
N GLY A 87 9.34 1.18 -0.06
CA GLY A 87 10.39 0.70 0.85
C GLY A 87 11.04 1.82 1.67
N LEU A 88 12.18 1.52 2.31
CA LEU A 88 12.94 2.36 3.27
C LEU A 88 13.38 3.76 2.79
N LYS A 89 12.96 4.25 1.60
CA LYS A 89 13.31 5.57 1.05
C LYS A 89 12.55 6.75 1.70
N SER A 90 11.80 6.54 2.78
CA SER A 90 11.19 7.65 3.52
C SER A 90 12.22 8.27 4.49
N PRO A 91 12.17 9.59 4.74
CA PRO A 91 13.21 10.28 5.53
C PRO A 91 13.29 9.79 6.99
N ILE A 92 12.17 9.33 7.56
CA ILE A 92 12.07 8.86 8.96
C ILE A 92 12.90 7.59 9.22
N PRO A 93 12.73 6.47 8.50
CA PRO A 93 13.54 5.27 8.71
C PRO A 93 15.03 5.50 8.39
N ILE A 94 15.36 6.36 7.42
CA ILE A 94 16.76 6.71 7.12
C ILE A 94 17.38 7.42 8.33
N MET A 95 16.68 8.39 8.91
CA MET A 95 17.12 9.09 10.12
C MET A 95 17.30 8.10 11.29
N LEU A 96 16.33 7.24 11.57
CA LEU A 96 16.40 6.25 12.66
C LEU A 96 17.53 5.22 12.47
N LEU A 97 17.78 4.76 11.24
CA LEU A 97 18.93 3.89 10.93
C LEU A 97 20.25 4.63 11.12
N SER A 98 20.33 5.91 10.75
CA SER A 98 21.51 6.73 10.99
C SER A 98 21.78 6.94 12.50
N GLU A 99 20.73 7.17 13.29
CA GLU A 99 20.82 7.25 14.76
C GLU A 99 21.28 5.92 15.37
N SER A 100 20.77 4.80 14.86
CA SER A 100 21.20 3.46 15.28
C SER A 100 22.69 3.23 14.99
N ALA A 101 23.18 3.66 13.82
CA ALA A 101 24.60 3.57 13.47
C ALA A 101 25.47 4.46 14.36
N ILE A 102 25.03 5.68 14.67
CA ILE A 102 25.72 6.60 15.58
C ILE A 102 25.82 6.00 16.99
N LEU A 103 24.73 5.40 17.50
CA LEU A 103 24.74 4.71 18.78
C LEU A 103 25.76 3.57 18.81
N LEU A 104 25.84 2.74 17.76
CA LEU A 104 26.86 1.70 17.66
C LEU A 104 28.28 2.28 17.73
N VAL A 105 28.56 3.36 17.01
CA VAL A 105 29.87 4.02 17.02
C VAL A 105 30.20 4.57 18.42
N ILE A 106 29.24 5.22 19.08
CA ILE A 106 29.41 5.72 20.45
C ILE A 106 29.69 4.55 21.41
N GLY A 107 28.95 3.46 21.30
CA GLY A 107 29.17 2.26 22.12
C GLY A 107 30.58 1.70 21.96
N ILE A 108 31.09 1.64 20.72
CA ILE A 108 32.47 1.21 20.42
C ILE A 108 33.49 2.18 21.05
N ILE A 109 33.31 3.49 20.89
CA ILE A 109 34.22 4.50 21.49
C ILE A 109 34.25 4.36 23.02
N VAL A 110 33.08 4.25 23.65
CA VAL A 110 32.97 4.09 25.11
C VAL A 110 33.66 2.80 25.58
N GLN A 111 33.51 1.69 24.85
CA GLN A 111 34.18 0.43 25.17
C GLN A 111 35.70 0.51 25.04
N LEU A 112 36.21 1.27 24.07
CA LEU A 112 37.64 1.49 23.89
C LEU A 112 38.23 2.44 24.94
N MET A 113 37.45 3.44 25.39
CA MET A 113 37.90 4.47 26.32
C MET A 113 37.66 4.11 27.79
N THR A 114 36.75 3.19 28.10
CA THR A 114 36.39 2.84 29.47
C THR A 114 36.34 1.33 29.66
N PRO A 115 36.80 0.80 30.81
CA PRO A 115 36.66 -0.63 31.14
C PRO A 115 35.21 -1.02 31.50
N ILE A 116 34.26 -0.09 31.41
CA ILE A 116 32.86 -0.29 31.82
C ILE A 116 32.08 -0.86 30.64
N PHE A 117 32.17 -2.18 30.48
CA PHE A 117 31.49 -2.93 29.42
C PHE A 117 29.96 -2.71 29.41
N ALA A 118 29.34 -2.51 30.58
CA ALA A 118 27.89 -2.38 30.71
C ALA A 118 27.28 -1.24 29.87
N ILE A 119 27.95 -0.09 29.76
CA ILE A 119 27.42 1.08 29.02
C ILE A 119 27.42 0.80 27.51
N SER A 120 28.48 0.16 27.01
CA SER A 120 28.57 -0.24 25.60
C SER A 120 27.47 -1.25 25.22
N VAL A 121 27.20 -2.22 26.09
CA VAL A 121 26.14 -3.22 25.89
C VAL A 121 24.77 -2.57 25.78
N ILE A 122 24.45 -1.62 26.68
CA ILE A 122 23.17 -0.90 26.64
C ILE A 122 23.03 -0.16 25.29
N SER A 123 24.08 0.52 24.86
CA SER A 123 24.10 1.23 23.58
C SER A 123 23.84 0.30 22.38
N TYR A 124 24.48 -0.88 22.36
CA TYR A 124 24.27 -1.89 21.32
C TYR A 124 22.86 -2.46 21.32
N VAL A 125 22.31 -2.77 22.50
CA VAL A 125 20.93 -3.26 22.63
C VAL A 125 19.94 -2.23 22.10
N PHE A 126 20.11 -0.96 22.45
CA PHE A 126 19.25 0.11 21.92
C PHE A 126 19.37 0.27 20.41
N ALA A 127 20.58 0.22 19.85
CA ALA A 127 20.79 0.31 18.41
C ALA A 127 20.13 -0.87 17.66
N ILE A 128 20.25 -2.09 18.18
CA ILE A 128 19.61 -3.28 17.60
C ILE A 128 18.08 -3.17 17.69
N LEU A 129 17.54 -2.76 18.84
CA LEU A 129 16.09 -2.59 19.00
C LEU A 129 15.53 -1.54 18.04
N LEU A 130 16.21 -0.40 17.87
CA LEU A 130 15.82 0.63 16.91
C LEU A 130 15.88 0.12 15.47
N ALA A 131 16.95 -0.58 15.08
CA ALA A 131 17.05 -1.17 13.76
C ALA A 131 15.91 -2.17 13.50
N VAL A 132 15.64 -3.09 14.43
CA VAL A 132 14.55 -4.07 14.33
C VAL A 132 13.19 -3.38 14.22
N LEU A 133 12.95 -2.33 15.02
CA LEU A 133 11.71 -1.55 14.96
C LEU A 133 11.56 -0.86 13.61
N VAL A 134 12.63 -0.31 13.06
CA VAL A 134 12.61 0.30 11.72
C VAL A 134 12.22 -0.73 10.66
N PHE A 135 12.83 -1.92 10.67
CA PHE A 135 12.49 -2.98 9.72
C PHE A 135 11.06 -3.48 9.91
N ALA A 136 10.60 -3.68 11.15
CA ALA A 136 9.26 -4.19 11.44
C ALA A 136 8.14 -3.21 11.04
N VAL A 137 8.37 -1.90 11.17
CA VAL A 137 7.36 -0.87 10.93
C VAL A 137 7.41 -0.33 9.50
N PHE A 138 8.61 -0.11 8.96
CA PHE A 138 8.81 0.61 7.70
C PHE A 138 9.14 -0.28 6.50
N VAL A 139 9.31 -1.59 6.70
CA VAL A 139 9.34 -2.57 5.59
C VAL A 139 8.01 -3.32 5.59
N PRO A 140 6.95 -2.76 5.01
CA PRO A 140 5.74 -3.54 4.77
C PRO A 140 6.10 -4.65 3.79
N SER A 141 5.95 -5.91 4.22
CA SER A 141 6.14 -7.04 3.33
C SER A 141 5.09 -7.03 2.24
N GLY A 142 5.49 -7.42 1.03
CA GLY A 142 4.61 -7.51 -0.11
C GLY A 142 3.29 -8.22 0.15
N GLY A 143 3.37 -9.43 0.71
CA GLY A 143 2.19 -10.23 1.06
C GLY A 143 1.27 -9.60 2.12
N LYS A 144 1.79 -8.75 3.03
CA LYS A 144 0.95 -8.01 3.99
C LYS A 144 0.14 -6.91 3.29
N LEU A 145 0.72 -6.26 2.30
CA LEU A 145 0.04 -5.25 1.49
C LEU A 145 -1.00 -5.88 0.58
N GLU A 146 -0.67 -6.99 -0.07
CA GLU A 146 -1.62 -7.77 -0.87
C GLU A 146 -2.80 -8.25 -0.03
N LYS A 147 -2.57 -8.79 1.16
CA LYS A 147 -3.64 -9.17 2.10
C LYS A 147 -4.50 -7.98 2.51
N ASN A 148 -3.91 -6.81 2.72
CA ASN A 148 -4.65 -5.60 3.03
C ASN A 148 -5.48 -5.11 1.83
N LEU A 149 -4.98 -5.26 0.59
CA LEU A 149 -5.74 -4.96 -0.63
C LEU A 149 -6.98 -5.84 -0.72
N HIS A 150 -6.83 -7.14 -0.50
CA HIS A 150 -7.95 -8.06 -0.44
C HIS A 150 -8.94 -7.76 0.70
N LYS A 151 -8.45 -7.29 1.85
CA LYS A 151 -9.30 -7.04 3.02
C LYS A 151 -10.00 -5.68 3.00
N MET A 152 -9.38 -4.66 2.40
CA MET A 152 -9.87 -3.27 2.47
C MET A 152 -10.43 -2.76 1.15
N PHE A 153 -9.80 -3.10 0.01
CA PHE A 153 -10.17 -2.59 -1.30
C PHE A 153 -11.26 -3.43 -1.96
N LEU A 154 -11.04 -4.75 -2.10
CA LEU A 154 -11.99 -5.64 -2.79
C LEU A 154 -13.42 -5.60 -2.22
N PRO A 155 -13.65 -5.65 -0.89
CA PRO A 155 -15.01 -5.63 -0.35
C PRO A 155 -15.73 -4.30 -0.58
N ARG A 156 -14.98 -3.21 -0.82
CA ARG A 156 -15.57 -1.92 -1.20
C ARG A 156 -15.92 -1.93 -2.68
N LEU A 157 -15.04 -2.45 -3.52
CA LEU A 157 -15.32 -2.61 -4.94
C LEU A 157 -16.58 -3.46 -5.15
N ASP A 158 -16.72 -4.58 -4.44
CA ASP A 158 -17.92 -5.43 -4.48
C ASP A 158 -19.20 -4.64 -4.13
N LYS A 159 -19.17 -3.81 -3.07
CA LYS A 159 -20.32 -2.95 -2.73
C LYS A 159 -20.67 -1.95 -3.83
N TYR A 160 -19.67 -1.36 -4.49
CA TYR A 160 -19.93 -0.46 -5.61
C TYR A 160 -20.48 -1.21 -6.83
N ILE A 161 -20.03 -2.44 -7.06
CA ILE A 161 -20.58 -3.31 -8.11
C ILE A 161 -22.05 -3.61 -7.82
N ASP A 162 -22.40 -3.95 -6.58
CA ASP A 162 -23.78 -4.21 -6.17
C ASP A 162 -24.66 -2.98 -6.39
N ILE A 163 -24.19 -1.79 -5.98
CA ILE A 163 -24.90 -0.52 -6.22
C ILE A 163 -25.15 -0.28 -7.71
N VAL A 164 -24.16 -0.53 -8.57
CA VAL A 164 -24.31 -0.34 -10.02
C VAL A 164 -25.27 -1.36 -10.60
N LYS A 165 -25.21 -2.63 -10.17
CA LYS A 165 -26.15 -3.67 -10.61
C LYS A 165 -27.59 -3.34 -10.22
N ASP A 166 -27.81 -2.90 -8.98
CA ASP A 166 -29.13 -2.48 -8.50
C ASP A 166 -29.67 -1.32 -9.35
N HIS A 167 -28.83 -0.32 -9.65
CA HIS A 167 -29.22 0.81 -10.48
C HIS A 167 -29.54 0.42 -11.94
N LEU A 168 -28.83 -0.56 -12.49
CA LEU A 168 -29.10 -1.07 -13.84
C LEU A 168 -30.38 -1.92 -13.90
N ASN A 169 -30.70 -2.64 -12.82
CA ASN A 169 -31.93 -3.43 -12.72
C ASN A 169 -33.18 -2.56 -12.44
N GLU A 170 -33.00 -1.37 -11.85
CA GLU A 170 -34.07 -0.40 -11.60
C GLU A 170 -34.40 0.50 -12.81
N GLN A 171 -33.60 0.46 -13.88
CA GLN A 171 -33.91 1.16 -15.14
C GLN A 171 -34.83 0.28 -16.01
N PRO A 172 -36.08 0.71 -16.31
CA PRO A 172 -37.04 -0.05 -17.11
C PRO A 172 -36.70 -0.10 -18.59
#